data_AF-A0AAD7B609-F1
#
_entry.id   AF-A0AAD7B609-F1
#
_cell.length_a   1.000
_cell.length_b   1.000
_cell.length_c   1.000
_cell.angle_alpha   90.00
_cell.angle_beta   90.00
_cell.angle_gamma   90.00
#
_symmetry.space_group_name_H-M   'P 1'
#
loop_
_entity.id
_entity.type
_entity.pdbx_description
1 polymer ?
#
loop_
_entity_poly.entity_id
_entity_poly.type
_entity_poly.pdbx_seq_one_letter_code
_entity_poly.pdbx_strand_id
1 'polypeptide(L)'
;MSLPDDALRKILVQIQNTAVQSQRALNLTGQQANAKERERRILQLTIDEIGAIEGDVNLYKGVGKMFMMVPRKEMEKELKGQEKELSDDIASLAKKSKYLEKQFSDAQAQLRDIKSYPTMKQQKEHIRQWKLKNPDLNPGSDAYVKGLEETMVADWYKTLNPAQIDAVRNHLIEKATAIAATANDEERYCA
;
A
#
# COMPACT_ATOMS: atom_id res chain seq x y z
N MET A 1 4.87 24.88 -1.59
CA MET A 1 6.15 24.28 -1.13
C MET A 1 6.34 22.92 -1.80
N SER A 2 7.22 22.81 -2.79
CA SER A 2 7.54 21.51 -3.41
C SER A 2 8.42 20.68 -2.47
N LEU A 3 8.02 19.45 -2.18
CA LEU A 3 8.88 18.49 -1.48
C LEU A 3 10.21 18.37 -2.26
N PRO A 4 11.38 18.48 -1.60
CA PRO A 4 12.67 18.30 -2.25
C PRO A 4 12.75 16.91 -2.88
N ASP A 5 13.30 16.80 -4.10
CA ASP A 5 13.38 15.54 -4.88
C ASP A 5 13.97 14.37 -4.08
N ASP A 6 14.92 14.66 -3.19
CA ASP A 6 15.55 13.67 -2.30
C ASP A 6 14.60 13.15 -1.20
N ALA A 7 13.71 13.99 -0.67
CA ALA A 7 12.68 13.56 0.28
C ALA A 7 11.65 12.64 -0.38
N LEU A 8 11.28 12.94 -1.63
CA LEU A 8 10.34 12.13 -2.40
C LEU A 8 10.92 10.75 -2.74
N ARG A 9 12.21 10.69 -3.10
CA ARG A 9 12.93 9.41 -3.30
C ARG A 9 12.96 8.58 -2.02
N LYS A 10 13.28 9.19 -0.87
CA LYS A 10 13.32 8.50 0.42
C LYS A 10 11.96 7.92 0.80
N ILE A 11 10.89 8.69 0.62
CA ILE A 11 9.51 8.23 0.86
C ILE A 11 9.15 7.07 -0.07
N LEU A 12 9.49 7.15 -1.36
CA LEU A 12 9.19 6.09 -2.32
C LEU A 12 9.91 4.77 -1.98
N VAL A 13 11.19 4.84 -1.58
CA VAL A 13 11.95 3.66 -1.11
C VAL A 13 11.32 3.07 0.14
N GLN A 14 10.87 3.91 1.08
CA GLN A 14 10.19 3.44 2.29
C GLN A 14 8.90 2.70 1.96
N ILE A 15 8.04 3.27 1.10
CA ILE A 15 6.77 2.63 0.72
C ILE A 15 7.02 1.32 -0.04
N GLN A 16 8.03 1.28 -0.93
CA GLN A 16 8.42 0.05 -1.62
C GLN A 16 8.89 -1.02 -0.63
N ASN A 17 9.70 -0.66 0.36
CA ASN A 17 10.14 -1.56 1.41
C ASN A 17 8.96 -2.10 2.22
N THR A 18 8.02 -1.23 2.62
CA THR A 18 6.80 -1.65 3.31
C THR A 18 5.98 -2.62 2.48
N ALA A 19 5.76 -2.34 1.18
CA ALA A 19 5.02 -3.25 0.30
C ALA A 19 5.69 -4.64 0.21
N VAL A 20 7.00 -4.69 0.01
CA VAL A 20 7.75 -5.96 -0.08
C VAL A 20 7.71 -6.71 1.25
N GLN A 21 7.89 -6.02 2.38
CA GLN A 21 7.86 -6.62 3.71
C GLN A 21 6.47 -7.17 4.05
N SER A 22 5.41 -6.39 3.83
CA SER A 22 4.04 -6.83 4.06
C SER A 22 3.67 -8.04 3.20
N GLN A 23 4.09 -8.08 1.92
CA GLN A 23 3.85 -9.24 1.06
C GLN A 23 4.58 -10.50 1.54
N ARG A 24 5.85 -10.38 1.95
CA ARG A 24 6.61 -11.52 2.49
C ARG A 24 6.00 -12.03 3.78
N ALA A 25 5.63 -11.11 4.69
CA ALA A 25 4.98 -11.45 5.95
C ALA A 25 3.61 -12.10 5.74
N LEU A 26 2.84 -11.64 4.74
CA LEU A 26 1.55 -12.23 4.37
C LEU A 26 1.73 -13.68 3.90
N ASN A 27 2.70 -13.93 3.00
CA ASN A 27 2.99 -15.28 2.52
C ASN A 27 3.40 -16.23 3.66
N LEU A 28 4.26 -15.75 4.57
CA LEU A 28 4.68 -16.55 5.73
C LEU A 28 3.50 -16.84 6.68
N THR A 29 2.65 -15.84 6.95
CA THR A 29 1.48 -16.00 7.82
C THR A 29 0.48 -16.98 7.22
N GLY A 30 0.28 -16.93 5.89
CA GLY A 30 -0.55 -17.91 5.17
C GLY A 30 0.01 -19.33 5.24
N GLN A 31 1.33 -19.51 5.12
CA GLN A 31 1.96 -20.81 5.30
C GLN A 31 1.79 -21.36 6.73
N GLN A 32 1.96 -20.51 7.74
CA GLN A 32 1.74 -20.87 9.14
C GLN A 32 0.28 -21.27 9.41
N ALA A 33 -0.68 -20.50 8.86
CA ALA A 33 -2.10 -20.79 8.99
C ALA A 33 -2.45 -22.14 8.34
N ASN A 34 -1.94 -22.42 7.14
CA ASN A 34 -2.17 -23.70 6.45
C ASN A 34 -1.59 -24.90 7.21
N ALA A 35 -0.41 -24.75 7.82
CA ALA A 35 0.18 -25.79 8.64
C ALA A 35 -0.70 -26.09 9.87
N LYS A 36 -1.15 -25.05 10.57
CA LYS A 36 -2.03 -25.16 11.74
C LYS A 36 -3.42 -25.72 11.39
N GLU A 37 -3.98 -25.32 10.26
CA GLU A 37 -5.24 -25.87 9.75
C GLU A 37 -5.14 -27.38 9.49
N ARG A 38 -4.00 -27.83 8.96
CA ARG A 38 -3.74 -29.25 8.76
C ARG A 38 -3.66 -30.01 10.08
N GLU A 39 -2.94 -29.47 11.06
CA GLU A 39 -2.85 -30.02 12.43
C GLU A 39 -4.26 -30.11 13.06
N ARG A 40 -5.06 -29.05 12.97
CA ARG A 40 -6.44 -29.04 13.50
C ARG A 40 -7.29 -30.10 12.84
N ARG A 41 -7.18 -30.27 11.52
CA ARG A 41 -7.94 -31.26 10.77
C ARG A 41 -7.57 -32.69 11.15
N ILE A 42 -6.29 -32.99 11.32
CA ILE A 42 -5.84 -34.32 11.81
C ILE A 42 -6.44 -34.58 13.19
N LEU A 43 -6.37 -33.60 14.07
CA LEU A 43 -6.86 -33.73 15.43
C LEU A 43 -8.38 -33.89 15.50
N GLN A 44 -9.14 -33.17 14.67
CA GLN A 44 -10.59 -33.38 14.53
C GLN A 44 -10.91 -34.82 14.11
N LEU A 45 -10.21 -35.35 13.10
CA LEU A 45 -10.41 -36.73 12.66
C LEU A 45 -10.09 -37.72 13.78
N THR A 46 -9.04 -37.49 14.56
CA THR A 46 -8.71 -38.31 15.73
C THR A 46 -9.81 -38.27 16.80
N ILE A 47 -10.40 -37.09 17.07
CA ILE A 47 -11.54 -36.96 17.99
C ILE A 47 -12.74 -37.75 17.47
N ASP A 48 -13.05 -37.63 16.18
CA ASP A 48 -14.17 -38.32 15.54
C ASP A 48 -13.98 -39.85 15.56
N GLU A 49 -12.76 -40.32 15.28
CA GLU A 49 -12.37 -41.74 15.34
C GLU A 49 -12.49 -42.30 16.76
N ILE A 50 -11.96 -41.61 17.77
CA ILE A 50 -12.10 -42.03 19.18
C ILE A 50 -13.58 -42.04 19.58
N GLY A 51 -14.35 -41.05 19.14
CA GLY A 51 -15.79 -40.95 19.39
C GLY A 51 -16.59 -42.12 18.81
N ALA A 52 -16.20 -42.62 17.63
CA ALA A 52 -16.86 -43.73 16.96
C ALA A 52 -16.59 -45.11 17.61
N ILE A 53 -15.57 -45.22 18.46
CA ILE A 53 -15.28 -46.48 19.17
C ILE A 53 -16.29 -46.68 20.30
N GLU A 54 -17.09 -47.73 20.22
CA GLU A 54 -18.02 -48.15 21.26
C GLU A 54 -17.33 -48.95 22.38
N GLY A 55 -17.80 -48.78 23.62
CA GLY A 55 -17.34 -49.53 24.78
C GLY A 55 -16.20 -48.87 25.59
N ASP A 56 -15.73 -49.60 26.60
CA ASP A 56 -14.62 -49.22 27.47
C ASP A 56 -13.32 -49.79 26.89
N VAL A 57 -12.60 -48.96 26.15
CA VAL A 57 -11.37 -49.34 25.44
C VAL A 57 -10.19 -48.61 26.08
N ASN A 58 -9.10 -49.35 26.31
CA ASN A 58 -7.87 -48.79 26.83
C ASN A 58 -7.23 -47.86 25.78
N LEU A 59 -7.14 -46.56 26.08
CA LEU A 59 -6.47 -45.58 25.24
C LEU A 59 -5.05 -45.34 25.74
N TYR A 60 -4.13 -45.18 24.79
CA TYR A 60 -2.72 -44.95 25.09
C TYR A 60 -2.23 -43.68 24.37
N LYS A 61 -1.61 -42.78 25.13
CA LYS A 61 -0.99 -41.55 24.63
C LYS A 61 0.52 -41.74 24.48
N GLY A 62 1.07 -41.31 23.35
CA GLY A 62 2.51 -41.28 23.14
C GLY A 62 3.17 -40.17 23.96
N VAL A 63 4.20 -40.53 24.75
CA VAL A 63 5.05 -39.60 25.50
C VAL A 63 6.51 -39.95 25.20
N GLY A 64 7.11 -39.22 24.26
CA GLY A 64 8.45 -39.52 23.75
C GLY A 64 8.51 -40.86 23.04
N LYS A 65 9.29 -41.81 23.59
CA LYS A 65 9.42 -43.20 23.06
C LYS A 65 8.51 -44.21 23.79
N MET A 66 7.68 -43.73 24.72
CA MET A 66 6.82 -44.58 25.55
C MET A 66 5.35 -44.28 25.27
N PHE A 67 4.46 -45.20 25.66
CA PHE A 67 3.01 -45.02 25.62
C PHE A 67 2.45 -45.17 27.03
N MET A 68 1.63 -44.21 27.46
CA MET A 68 0.96 -44.24 28.76
C MET A 68 -0.54 -44.43 28.57
N MET A 69 -1.14 -45.32 29.37
CA MET A 69 -2.60 -45.49 29.40
C MET A 69 -3.23 -44.22 29.97
N VAL A 70 -4.26 -43.69 29.31
CA VAL A 70 -4.99 -42.50 29.75
C VAL A 70 -6.49 -42.81 29.71
N PRO A 71 -7.26 -42.43 30.75
CA PRO A 71 -8.70 -42.57 30.73
C PRO A 71 -9.34 -41.81 29.56
N ARG A 72 -10.36 -42.39 28.92
CA ARG A 72 -11.02 -41.79 27.75
C ARG A 72 -11.48 -40.35 27.95
N LYS A 73 -12.10 -40.06 29.09
CA LYS A 73 -12.57 -38.70 29.42
C LYS A 73 -11.42 -37.68 29.48
N GLU A 74 -10.26 -38.09 29.98
CA GLU A 74 -9.10 -37.23 30.07
C GLU A 74 -8.49 -36.98 28.69
N MET A 75 -8.35 -38.04 27.88
CA MET A 75 -7.87 -37.93 26.50
C MET A 75 -8.77 -37.05 25.62
N GLU A 76 -10.09 -37.24 25.67
CA GLU A 76 -11.04 -36.40 24.93
C GLU A 76 -10.98 -34.94 25.36
N LYS A 77 -10.80 -34.67 26.66
CA LYS A 77 -10.66 -33.31 27.19
C LYS A 77 -9.37 -32.66 26.69
N GLU A 78 -8.25 -33.38 26.72
CA GLU A 78 -6.97 -32.89 26.21
C GLU A 78 -7.03 -32.59 24.72
N LEU A 79 -7.56 -33.52 23.91
CA LEU A 79 -7.70 -33.33 22.46
C LEU A 79 -8.59 -32.13 22.16
N LYS A 80 -9.76 -31.99 22.79
CA LYS A 80 -10.62 -30.81 22.60
C LYS A 80 -9.94 -29.50 23.03
N GLY A 81 -9.08 -29.56 24.06
CA GLY A 81 -8.24 -28.42 24.46
C GLY A 81 -7.28 -28.00 23.36
N GLN A 82 -6.54 -28.97 22.80
CA GLN A 82 -5.62 -28.74 21.68
C GLN A 82 -6.32 -28.24 20.42
N GLU A 83 -7.51 -28.78 20.10
CA GLU A 83 -8.33 -28.33 18.98
C GLU A 83 -8.68 -26.85 19.11
N LYS A 84 -9.11 -26.46 20.32
CA LYS A 84 -9.48 -25.08 20.62
C LYS A 84 -8.28 -24.14 20.53
N GLU A 85 -7.13 -24.52 21.09
CA GLU A 85 -5.89 -23.74 20.99
C GLU A 85 -5.48 -23.52 19.53
N LEU A 86 -5.51 -24.58 18.71
CA LEU A 86 -5.23 -24.47 17.28
C LEU A 86 -6.25 -23.56 16.56
N SER A 87 -7.53 -23.65 16.92
CA SER A 87 -8.58 -22.78 16.37
C SER A 87 -8.35 -21.31 16.73
N ASP A 88 -7.97 -21.02 17.97
CA ASP A 88 -7.67 -19.66 18.44
C ASP A 88 -6.41 -19.09 17.74
N ASP A 89 -5.39 -19.91 17.55
CA ASP A 89 -4.18 -19.55 16.79
C ASP A 89 -4.50 -19.23 15.32
N ILE A 90 -5.31 -20.07 14.67
CA ILE A 90 -5.74 -19.85 13.28
C ILE A 90 -6.55 -18.54 13.18
N ALA A 91 -7.44 -18.26 14.13
CA ALA A 91 -8.19 -17.02 14.17
C ALA A 91 -7.28 -15.79 14.36
N SER A 92 -6.23 -15.92 15.18
CA SER A 92 -5.22 -14.87 15.38
C SER A 92 -4.40 -14.62 14.09
N LEU A 93 -3.94 -15.69 13.43
CA LEU A 93 -3.22 -15.62 12.16
C LEU A 93 -4.08 -15.04 11.03
N ALA A 94 -5.39 -15.32 11.01
CA ALA A 94 -6.32 -14.74 10.06
C ALA A 94 -6.46 -13.22 10.24
N LYS A 95 -6.58 -12.74 11.48
CA LYS A 95 -6.59 -11.29 11.79
C LYS A 95 -5.30 -10.62 11.33
N LYS A 96 -4.15 -11.25 11.60
CA LYS A 96 -2.83 -10.78 11.16
C LYS A 96 -2.71 -10.72 9.64
N SER A 97 -3.21 -11.75 8.94
CA SER A 97 -3.22 -11.80 7.48
C SER A 97 -4.03 -10.65 6.89
N LYS A 98 -5.24 -10.42 7.40
CA LYS A 98 -6.10 -9.31 6.95
C LYS A 98 -5.46 -7.93 7.18
N TYR A 99 -4.75 -7.76 8.29
CA TYR A 99 -4.00 -6.53 8.55
C TYR A 99 -2.87 -6.34 7.52
N LEU A 100 -2.10 -7.38 7.25
CA LEU A 100 -1.00 -7.35 6.27
C LEU A 100 -1.50 -7.14 4.84
N GLU A 101 -2.64 -7.70 4.47
CA GLU A 101 -3.31 -7.44 3.20
C GLU A 101 -3.69 -5.97 3.04
N LYS A 102 -4.32 -5.39 4.08
CA LYS A 102 -4.65 -3.96 4.09
C LYS A 102 -3.39 -3.12 3.96
N GLN A 103 -2.36 -3.40 4.76
CA GLN A 103 -1.10 -2.66 4.74
C GLN A 103 -0.42 -2.74 3.36
N PHE A 104 -0.44 -3.90 2.72
CA PHE A 104 0.08 -4.08 1.37
C PHE A 104 -0.74 -3.28 0.34
N SER A 105 -2.07 -3.35 0.40
CA SER A 105 -2.97 -2.60 -0.48
C SER A 105 -2.76 -1.09 -0.35
N ASP A 106 -2.65 -0.59 0.87
CA ASP A 106 -2.43 0.83 1.17
C ASP A 106 -1.07 1.29 0.60
N ALA A 107 0.00 0.50 0.79
CA ALA A 107 1.30 0.81 0.21
C ALA A 107 1.29 0.80 -1.33
N GLN A 108 0.54 -0.12 -1.97
CA GLN A 108 0.37 -0.15 -3.42
C GLN A 108 -0.44 1.03 -3.95
N ALA A 109 -1.46 1.49 -3.21
CA ALA A 109 -2.21 2.69 -3.54
C ALA A 109 -1.29 3.92 -3.49
N GLN A 110 -0.53 4.10 -2.41
CA GLN A 110 0.44 5.18 -2.28
C GLN A 110 1.48 5.19 -3.41
N LEU A 111 1.98 4.02 -3.82
CA LEU A 111 2.90 3.92 -4.97
C LEU A 111 2.24 4.32 -6.29
N ARG A 112 0.96 4.01 -6.50
CA ARG A 112 0.22 4.42 -7.70
C ARG A 112 -0.01 5.92 -7.71
N ASP A 113 -0.42 6.49 -6.59
CA ASP A 113 -0.63 7.94 -6.46
C ASP A 113 0.67 8.68 -6.73
N ILE A 114 1.80 8.21 -6.17
CA ILE A 114 3.11 8.82 -6.39
C ILE A 114 3.53 8.75 -7.86
N LYS A 115 3.25 7.64 -8.55
CA LYS A 115 3.54 7.49 -9.99
C LYS A 115 2.61 8.32 -10.87
N SER A 116 1.40 8.62 -10.41
CA SER A 116 0.41 9.40 -11.14
C SER A 116 0.70 10.90 -11.11
N TYR A 117 1.58 11.39 -10.22
CA TYR A 117 1.99 12.80 -10.26
C TYR A 117 2.74 13.07 -11.58
N PRO A 118 2.27 14.04 -12.39
CA PRO A 118 2.91 14.35 -13.66
C PRO A 118 4.32 14.85 -13.39
N THR A 119 5.30 14.15 -13.94
CA THR A 119 6.72 14.53 -13.80
C THR A 119 6.96 15.90 -14.43
N MET A 120 7.94 16.65 -13.94
CA MET A 120 8.30 17.97 -14.49
C MET A 120 8.57 17.92 -16.01
N LYS A 121 9.04 16.77 -16.52
CA LYS A 121 9.23 16.53 -17.96
C LYS A 121 7.90 16.41 -18.72
N GLN A 122 6.94 15.66 -18.19
CA GLN A 122 5.61 15.54 -18.78
C GLN A 122 4.85 16.87 -18.75
N GLN A 123 4.97 17.62 -17.65
CA GLN A 123 4.41 18.98 -17.56
C GLN A 123 5.02 19.91 -18.61
N LYS A 124 6.35 19.91 -18.77
CA LYS A 124 7.05 20.70 -19.79
C LYS A 124 6.63 20.31 -21.21
N GLU A 125 6.43 19.03 -21.48
CA GLU A 125 5.98 18.59 -22.80
C GLU A 125 4.52 18.98 -23.05
N HIS A 126 3.62 18.87 -22.07
CA HIS A 126 2.25 19.38 -22.19
C HIS A 126 2.22 20.89 -22.48
N ILE A 127 3.01 21.66 -21.74
CA ILE A 127 3.17 23.11 -21.97
C ILE A 127 3.71 23.38 -23.38
N ARG A 128 4.70 22.61 -23.83
CA ARG A 128 5.27 22.72 -25.18
C ARG A 128 4.23 22.42 -26.26
N GLN A 129 3.47 21.35 -26.11
CA GLN A 129 2.41 20.94 -27.04
C GLN A 129 1.29 21.98 -27.09
N TRP A 130 0.94 22.58 -25.95
CA TRP A 130 -0.03 23.67 -25.91
C TRP A 130 0.48 24.94 -26.61
N LYS A 131 1.76 25.31 -26.39
CA LYS A 131 2.41 26.43 -27.10
C LYS A 131 2.43 26.22 -28.61
N LEU A 132 2.66 24.99 -29.07
CA LEU A 132 2.64 24.64 -30.51
C LEU A 132 1.25 24.79 -31.15
N LYS A 133 0.17 24.60 -30.37
CA LYS A 133 -1.21 24.75 -30.86
C LYS A 133 -1.68 26.21 -30.89
N ASN A 134 -1.00 27.11 -30.19
CA ASN A 134 -1.36 28.53 -30.04
C ASN A 134 -0.17 29.44 -30.41
N PRO A 135 0.27 29.47 -31.68
CA PRO A 135 1.46 30.21 -32.10
C PRO A 135 1.25 31.73 -32.18
N ASP A 136 0.00 32.17 -32.23
CA ASP A 136 -0.46 33.56 -32.42
C ASP A 136 -0.62 34.34 -31.11
N LEU A 137 -0.67 33.64 -29.97
CA LEU A 137 -0.79 34.27 -28.65
C LEU A 137 0.58 34.80 -28.17
N ASN A 138 0.67 36.13 -27.99
CA ASN A 138 1.88 36.79 -27.50
C ASN A 138 2.25 36.28 -26.08
N PRO A 139 3.49 35.79 -25.87
CA PRO A 139 3.98 35.45 -24.55
C PRO A 139 3.87 36.64 -23.60
N GLY A 140 3.00 36.55 -22.60
CA GLY A 140 2.75 37.61 -21.62
C GLY A 140 1.41 38.34 -21.75
N SER A 141 0.62 38.02 -22.78
CA SER A 141 -0.79 38.43 -22.81
C SER A 141 -1.60 37.69 -21.73
N ASP A 142 -2.59 38.36 -21.15
CA ASP A 142 -3.44 37.80 -20.09
C ASP A 142 -4.15 36.51 -20.56
N ALA A 143 -4.49 36.43 -21.86
CA ALA A 143 -5.02 35.24 -22.50
C ALA A 143 -4.02 34.07 -22.57
N TYR A 144 -2.73 34.34 -22.82
CA TYR A 144 -1.67 33.33 -22.84
C TYR A 144 -1.39 32.77 -21.44
N VAL A 145 -1.32 33.66 -20.44
CA VAL A 145 -1.12 33.29 -19.04
C VAL A 145 -2.31 32.46 -18.55
N LYS A 146 -3.54 32.90 -18.81
CA LYS A 146 -4.77 32.18 -18.45
C LYS A 146 -4.88 30.82 -19.13
N GLY A 147 -4.49 30.70 -20.40
CA GLY A 147 -4.50 29.42 -21.13
C GLY A 147 -3.43 28.44 -20.63
N LEU A 148 -2.24 28.93 -20.28
CA LEU A 148 -1.22 28.12 -19.60
C LEU A 148 -1.66 27.69 -18.20
N GLU A 149 -2.28 28.61 -17.44
CA GLU A 149 -2.89 28.30 -16.16
C GLU A 149 -3.95 27.22 -16.34
N GLU A 150 -4.91 27.35 -17.26
CA GLU A 150 -5.95 26.33 -17.49
C GLU A 150 -5.36 24.95 -17.86
N THR A 151 -4.27 24.86 -18.62
CA THR A 151 -3.61 23.57 -18.90
C THR A 151 -2.82 23.00 -17.72
N MET A 152 -2.20 23.83 -16.90
CA MET A 152 -1.49 23.41 -15.68
C MET A 152 -2.47 23.07 -14.54
N VAL A 153 -3.59 23.78 -14.51
CA VAL A 153 -4.62 23.74 -13.47
C VAL A 153 -5.62 22.62 -13.75
N ALA A 154 -6.09 22.39 -14.99
CA ALA A 154 -7.12 21.40 -15.30
C ALA A 154 -6.74 19.93 -15.02
N ASP A 155 -5.45 19.59 -15.10
CA ASP A 155 -4.96 18.23 -14.78
C ASP A 155 -4.67 18.05 -13.28
N TRP A 156 -4.38 19.12 -12.55
CA TRP A 156 -3.99 19.09 -11.14
C TRP A 156 -5.16 19.44 -10.18
N TYR A 157 -6.19 20.17 -10.63
CA TYR A 157 -7.36 20.55 -9.82
C TYR A 157 -8.30 19.40 -9.49
N LYS A 158 -8.27 18.31 -10.27
CA LYS A 158 -9.19 17.18 -10.04
C LYS A 158 -8.88 16.41 -8.76
N THR A 159 -7.75 16.69 -8.09
CA THR A 159 -7.26 15.94 -6.93
C THR A 159 -6.96 16.79 -5.68
N LEU A 160 -7.18 18.12 -5.69
CA LEU A 160 -6.85 18.98 -4.54
C LEU A 160 -8.01 19.77 -3.95
N ASN A 161 -7.87 20.06 -2.65
CA ASN A 161 -8.85 20.80 -1.85
C ASN A 161 -8.76 22.32 -2.13
N PRO A 162 -9.87 23.08 -2.00
CA PRO A 162 -9.96 24.50 -2.40
C PRO A 162 -8.92 25.45 -1.79
N ALA A 163 -8.46 25.18 -0.56
CA ALA A 163 -7.45 26.00 0.11
C ALA A 163 -6.02 25.83 -0.46
N GLN A 164 -5.71 24.64 -1.03
CA GLN A 164 -4.40 24.37 -1.62
C GLN A 164 -4.28 24.95 -3.03
N ILE A 165 -5.42 25.14 -3.67
CA ILE A 165 -5.61 25.71 -5.00
C ILE A 165 -5.19 27.19 -5.05
N ASP A 166 -5.63 28.00 -4.09
CA ASP A 166 -5.32 29.43 -4.07
C ASP A 166 -3.84 29.72 -3.75
N ALA A 167 -3.23 28.88 -2.91
CA ALA A 167 -1.80 28.96 -2.60
C ALA A 167 -0.90 28.65 -3.80
N VAL A 168 -1.34 27.74 -4.68
CA VAL A 168 -0.59 27.38 -5.89
C VAL A 168 -0.79 28.40 -7.02
N ARG A 169 -1.99 28.98 -7.17
CA ARG A 169 -2.24 30.08 -8.10
C ARG A 169 -1.31 31.26 -7.84
N ASN A 170 -1.21 31.71 -6.58
CA ASN A 170 -0.35 32.84 -6.21
C ASN A 170 1.15 32.56 -6.48
N HIS A 171 1.60 31.32 -6.29
CA HIS A 171 2.99 30.94 -6.54
C HIS A 171 3.34 30.83 -8.03
N LEU A 172 2.37 30.44 -8.88
CA LEU A 172 2.57 30.36 -10.33
C LEU A 172 2.64 31.75 -10.96
N ILE A 173 1.81 32.68 -10.49
CA ILE A 173 1.85 34.09 -10.90
C ILE A 173 3.23 34.67 -10.58
N GLU A 174 3.73 34.52 -9.35
CA GLU A 174 5.03 35.04 -8.92
C GLU A 174 6.20 34.49 -9.78
N LYS A 175 6.16 33.20 -10.14
CA LYS A 175 7.17 32.60 -11.02
C LYS A 175 7.06 33.06 -12.47
N ALA A 176 5.86 33.26 -13.00
CA ALA A 176 5.66 33.78 -14.34
C ALA A 176 6.22 35.20 -14.47
N THR A 177 6.02 36.05 -13.47
CA THR A 177 6.57 37.41 -13.45
C THR A 177 8.10 37.41 -13.36
N ALA A 178 8.70 36.48 -12.58
CA ALA A 178 10.15 36.35 -12.47
C ALA A 178 10.82 35.86 -13.78
N ILE A 179 10.16 34.96 -14.51
CA ILE A 179 10.65 34.46 -15.81
C ILE A 179 10.53 35.55 -16.88
N ALA A 180 9.46 36.35 -16.87
CA ALA A 180 9.32 37.50 -17.78
C ALA A 180 10.37 38.59 -17.51
N ALA A 181 10.74 38.82 -16.25
CA ALA A 181 11.77 39.78 -15.88
C ALA A 181 13.17 39.38 -16.38
N THR A 182 13.51 38.09 -16.31
CA THR A 182 14.82 37.58 -16.78
C THR A 182 14.94 37.56 -18.31
N ALA A 183 13.83 37.39 -19.03
CA ALA A 183 13.82 37.49 -20.50
C ALA A 183 14.07 38.93 -21.02
N ASN A 184 13.64 39.96 -20.29
CA ASN A 184 13.90 41.37 -20.66
C ASN A 184 15.35 41.82 -20.42
N ASP A 185 16.10 41.14 -19.54
CA ASP A 185 17.51 41.45 -19.29
C ASP A 185 18.46 40.83 -20.35
N GLU A 186 18.07 39.71 -20.98
CA GLU A 186 18.85 39.10 -22.07
C GLU A 186 18.79 39.93 -23.38
N GLU A 187 17.70 40.67 -23.63
CA GLU A 187 17.58 41.57 -24.79
C GLU A 187 18.41 42.87 -24.66
N ARG A 188 18.83 43.25 -23.44
CA ARG A 188 19.64 44.46 -23.20
C ARG A 188 21.15 44.27 -23.42
N TYR A 189 21.64 43.04 -23.53
CA TYR A 189 23.06 42.73 -23.72
C TYR A 189 23.43 42.36 -25.17
N CYS A 190 22.49 42.39 -26.12
CA CYS A 190 22.72 42.11 -27.54
C CYS A 190 22.42 43.31 -28.48
N ALA A 191 22.29 44.53 -27.95
CA ALA A 191 22.28 45.77 -28.73
C ALA A 191 23.60 46.53 -28.53
#